data_AF-A0A815Z3K9-F1
#
_entry.id   AF-A0A815Z3K9-F1
#
_cell.length_a   1.000
_cell.length_b   1.000
_cell.length_c   1.000
_cell.angle_alpha   90.00
_cell.angle_beta   90.00
_cell.angle_gamma   90.00
#
_symmetry.space_group_name_H-M   'P 1'
#
loop_
_entity.id
_entity.type
_entity.pdbx_description
1 polymer ?
#
loop_
_entity_poly.entity_id
_entity_poly.type
_entity_poly.pdbx_seq_one_letter_code
_entity_poly.pdbx_strand_id
1 'polypeptide(L)'
;MHWGSNNRKGAEHEINGKKHVAEAHFVFTSSQRNETAVLAYFFEVADNENAEWGNYVLYVSDLKEVNQIKTYETNIQQLMDGDQREFLRYTRSLVLFRKLKDK
;
A
#
# COMPACT_ATOMS: atom_id res chain seq x y z
N MET A 1 -1.05 -3.30 0.09
CA MET A 1 -1.71 -2.41 1.07
C MET A 1 -1.42 -2.96 2.45
N HIS A 2 -1.02 -2.09 3.36
CA HIS A 2 -0.77 -2.39 4.77
C HIS A 2 -1.56 -1.39 5.59
N TRP A 3 -2.34 -1.87 6.56
CA TRP A 3 -3.14 -1.02 7.44
C TRP A 3 -3.20 -1.62 8.84
N GLY A 4 -3.56 -0.78 9.80
CA GLY A 4 -3.64 -1.15 11.21
C GLY A 4 -5.08 -1.37 11.66
N SER A 5 -5.24 -1.87 12.88
CA SER A 5 -6.53 -1.93 13.56
C SER A 5 -7.02 -0.56 14.05
N ASN A 6 -6.19 0.47 13.98
CA ASN A 6 -6.52 1.83 14.39
C ASN A 6 -5.74 2.87 13.58
N ASN A 7 -6.15 4.13 13.72
CA ASN A 7 -5.57 5.30 13.03
C ASN A 7 -4.22 5.74 13.62
N ARG A 8 -3.47 4.85 14.28
CA ARG A 8 -2.18 5.20 14.89
C ARG A 8 -1.01 4.39 14.34
N LYS A 9 -1.24 3.18 13.82
CA LYS A 9 -0.15 2.25 13.43
C LYS A 9 -0.61 1.26 12.36
N GLY A 10 -0.44 1.60 11.08
CA GLY A 10 -0.75 0.66 9.99
C GLY A 10 0.24 0.63 8.84
N ALA A 11 1.05 1.68 8.67
CA ALA A 11 2.15 1.68 7.73
C ALA A 11 3.30 0.75 8.19
N GLU A 12 4.04 0.22 7.21
CA GLU A 12 5.24 -0.59 7.47
C GLU A 12 6.43 0.32 7.73
N HIS A 13 6.59 1.36 6.92
CA HIS A 13 7.62 2.37 7.11
C HIS A 13 7.25 3.39 8.18
N GLU A 14 8.29 4.04 8.69
CA GLU A 14 8.20 5.07 9.71
C GLU A 14 9.14 6.23 9.33
N ILE A 15 8.66 7.46 9.46
CA ILE A 15 9.46 8.66 9.22
C ILE A 15 9.66 9.37 10.56
N ASN A 16 10.91 9.55 10.99
CA ASN A 16 11.27 10.28 12.21
C ASN A 16 10.52 9.81 13.47
N GLY A 17 10.28 8.50 13.64
CA GLY A 17 9.52 8.00 14.79
C GLY A 17 7.99 7.97 14.59
N LYS A 18 7.47 8.58 13.51
CA LYS A 18 6.03 8.69 13.24
C LYS A 18 5.58 7.59 12.28
N LYS A 19 4.62 6.76 12.73
CA LYS A 19 3.90 5.82 11.88
C LYS A 19 2.65 6.46 11.28
N HIS A 20 2.41 6.13 10.01
CA HIS A 20 1.21 6.53 9.29
C HIS A 20 0.10 5.48 9.45
N VAL A 21 -1.14 5.86 9.10
CA VAL A 21 -2.33 5.03 9.36
C VAL A 21 -2.43 3.82 8.45
N ALA A 22 -1.92 3.94 7.23
CA ALA A 22 -1.83 2.86 6.25
C ALA A 22 -0.73 3.20 5.22
N GLU A 23 -0.41 2.23 4.38
CA GLU A 23 0.57 2.35 3.32
C GLU A 23 0.18 1.50 2.08
N ALA A 24 0.21 2.12 0.90
CA ALA A 24 0.04 1.45 -0.39
C ALA A 24 1.41 1.15 -1.00
N HIS A 25 1.59 -0.09 -1.46
CA HIS A 25 2.76 -0.49 -2.25
C HIS A 25 2.34 -0.79 -3.67
N PHE A 26 2.98 -0.12 -4.63
CA PHE A 26 2.91 -0.43 -6.05
C PHE A 26 4.23 -1.09 -6.45
N VAL A 27 4.15 -2.35 -6.84
CA VAL A 27 5.32 -3.20 -7.06
C VAL A 27 5.58 -3.34 -8.56
N PHE A 28 6.79 -3.02 -8.98
CA PHE A 28 7.25 -3.07 -10.36
C PHE A 28 8.44 -4.03 -10.48
N THR A 29 8.44 -4.83 -11.54
CA THR A 29 9.54 -5.77 -11.82
C THR A 29 10.16 -5.44 -13.17
N SER A 30 11.49 -5.28 -13.20
CA SER A 30 12.23 -5.16 -14.45
C SER A 30 12.55 -6.54 -15.00
N SER A 31 12.00 -6.89 -16.16
CA SER A 31 12.31 -8.15 -16.85
C SER A 31 13.76 -8.23 -17.31
N GLN A 32 14.41 -7.10 -17.59
CA GLN A 32 15.79 -7.05 -18.07
C GLN A 32 16.81 -7.21 -16.94
N ARG A 33 16.52 -6.63 -15.78
CA ARG A 33 17.46 -6.60 -14.65
C ARG A 33 17.15 -7.65 -13.57
N ASN A 34 15.98 -8.29 -13.66
CA ASN A 34 15.44 -9.16 -12.61
C ASN A 34 15.44 -8.46 -11.24
N GLU A 35 15.16 -7.16 -11.25
CA GLU A 35 15.12 -6.29 -10.07
C GLU A 35 13.68 -5.85 -9.80
N THR A 36 13.34 -5.68 -8.53
CA THR A 36 12.04 -5.18 -8.08
C THR A 36 12.21 -3.77 -7.51
N ALA A 37 11.32 -2.87 -7.92
CA ALA A 37 11.15 -1.55 -7.33
C ALA A 37 9.75 -1.45 -6.71
N VAL A 38 9.65 -0.83 -5.54
CA VAL A 38 8.37 -0.58 -4.88
C VAL A 38 8.21 0.92 -4.69
N LEU A 39 7.09 1.46 -5.15
CA LEU A 39 6.65 2.80 -4.79
C LEU A 39 5.69 2.70 -3.61
N ALA A 40 6.06 3.31 -2.50
CA ALA A 40 5.30 3.31 -1.27
C ALA A 40 4.65 4.68 -1.03
N TYR A 41 3.34 4.69 -0.78
CA TYR A 41 2.56 5.89 -0.48
C TYR A 41 1.94 5.76 0.91
N PHE A 42 2.16 6.76 1.76
CA PHE A 42 1.53 6.83 3.08
C PHE A 42 0.13 7.41 3.00
N PHE A 43 -0.75 6.91 3.85
CA PHE A 43 -2.06 7.52 4.08
C PHE A 43 -2.04 8.37 5.34
N GLU A 44 -2.80 9.45 5.31
CA GLU A 44 -3.14 10.27 6.47
C GLU A 44 -4.66 10.41 6.56
N VAL A 45 -5.16 10.65 7.77
CA VAL A 45 -6.59 10.93 7.97
C VAL A 45 -6.82 12.40 7.64
N ALA A 46 -7.75 12.66 6.72
CA ALA A 46 -8.17 13.99 6.32
C ALA A 46 -9.68 14.14 6.50
N ASP A 47 -10.15 15.39 6.53
CA ASP A 47 -11.59 15.70 6.64
C ASP A 47 -12.33 15.49 5.30
N ASN A 48 -11.60 15.41 4.19
CA ASN A 48 -12.14 15.18 2.85
C ASN A 48 -11.84 13.75 2.35
N GLU A 49 -12.81 13.18 1.65
CA GLU A 49 -12.67 11.87 1.00
C GLU A 49 -11.74 11.95 -0.20
N ASN A 50 -10.90 10.92 -0.40
CA ASN A 50 -10.22 10.71 -1.67
C ASN A 50 -11.11 9.80 -2.54
N ALA A 51 -11.74 10.37 -3.58
CA ALA A 51 -12.75 9.67 -4.37
C ALA A 51 -12.26 8.34 -4.98
N GLU A 52 -11.00 8.30 -5.42
CA GLU A 52 -10.45 7.14 -6.13
C GLU A 52 -10.13 6.00 -5.16
N TRP A 53 -9.54 6.33 -4.01
CA TRP A 53 -9.36 5.37 -2.93
C TRP A 53 -10.69 4.93 -2.30
N GLY A 54 -11.68 5.84 -2.20
CA GLY A 54 -13.03 5.54 -1.74
C GLY A 54 -13.72 4.51 -2.65
N ASN A 55 -13.65 4.70 -3.97
CA ASN A 55 -14.18 3.75 -4.95
C ASN A 55 -13.51 2.38 -4.83
N TYR A 56 -12.18 2.34 -4.69
CA TYR A 56 -11.45 1.10 -4.47
C TYR A 56 -11.89 0.39 -3.18
N VAL A 57 -11.96 1.10 -2.06
CA VAL A 57 -12.34 0.55 -0.75
C VAL A 57 -13.76 -0.02 -0.79
N LEU A 58 -14.72 0.72 -1.37
CA LEU A 58 -16.08 0.23 -1.56
C LEU A 58 -16.09 -1.05 -2.41
N TYR A 59 -15.32 -1.08 -3.49
CA TYR A 59 -15.23 -2.24 -4.37
C TYR A 59 -14.66 -3.48 -3.67
N VAL A 60 -13.61 -3.34 -2.86
CA VAL A 60 -12.99 -4.48 -2.16
C VAL A 60 -13.69 -4.86 -0.87
N SER A 61 -14.63 -4.03 -0.38
CA SER A 61 -15.37 -4.29 0.87
C SER A 61 -16.20 -5.58 0.83
N ASP A 62 -16.55 -6.08 -0.37
CA ASP A 62 -17.27 -7.34 -0.58
C ASP A 62 -16.37 -8.59 -0.48
N LEU A 63 -15.04 -8.41 -0.44
CA LEU A 63 -14.10 -9.53 -0.26
C LEU A 63 -14.11 -9.96 1.20
N LYS A 64 -14.71 -11.13 1.49
CA LYS A 64 -14.85 -11.65 2.86
C LYS A 64 -13.96 -12.87 3.13
N GLU A 65 -13.60 -13.60 2.08
CA GLU A 65 -12.86 -14.84 2.19
C GLU A 65 -11.39 -14.69 1.79
N VAL A 66 -10.52 -15.45 2.45
CA VAL A 66 -9.11 -15.53 2.08
C VAL A 66 -9.00 -16.17 0.69
N ASN A 67 -8.24 -15.55 -0.21
CA ASN A 67 -8.05 -15.94 -1.61
C ASN A 67 -9.24 -15.70 -2.55
N GLN A 68 -10.27 -14.98 -2.12
CA GLN A 68 -11.31 -14.50 -3.04
C GLN A 68 -10.69 -13.49 -4.03
N ILE A 69 -11.00 -13.64 -5.31
CA ILE A 69 -10.46 -12.80 -6.39
C ILE A 69 -11.56 -11.88 -6.93
N LYS A 70 -11.23 -10.60 -7.12
CA LYS A 70 -12.08 -9.60 -7.75
C LYS A 70 -11.21 -8.71 -8.65
N THR A 71 -11.70 -8.37 -9.84
CA THR A 71 -10.96 -7.56 -10.82
C THR A 71 -11.48 -6.13 -10.82
N TYR A 72 -10.68 -5.20 -10.28
CA TYR A 72 -11.02 -3.79 -10.26
C TYR A 72 -10.37 -3.07 -11.44
N GLU A 73 -11.18 -2.48 -12.31
CA GLU A 73 -10.72 -1.62 -13.40
C GLU A 73 -10.63 -0.17 -12.94
N THR A 74 -9.46 0.44 -13.06
CA THR A 74 -9.21 1.82 -12.66
C THR A 74 -7.97 2.36 -13.36
N ASN A 75 -7.81 3.69 -13.36
CA ASN A 75 -6.55 4.32 -13.72
C ASN A 75 -5.62 4.29 -12.51
N ILE A 76 -4.62 3.40 -12.55
CA ILE A 76 -3.67 3.24 -11.44
C ILE A 76 -2.90 4.53 -11.08
N GLN A 77 -2.75 5.47 -12.02
CA GLN A 77 -2.09 6.75 -11.75
C GLN A 77 -2.88 7.61 -10.76
N GLN A 78 -4.22 7.51 -10.77
CA GLN A 78 -5.07 8.25 -9.84
C GLN A 78 -4.96 7.71 -8.40
N LEU A 79 -4.62 6.43 -8.24
CA LEU A 79 -4.31 5.84 -6.93
C LEU A 79 -2.88 6.18 -6.45
N MET A 80 -2.02 6.62 -7.37
CA MET A 80 -0.64 7.05 -7.12
C MET A 80 -0.49 8.57 -7.12
N ASP A 81 -1.57 9.30 -6.81
CA ASP A 81 -1.57 10.75 -6.77
C ASP A 81 -0.85 11.26 -5.52
N GLY A 82 0.33 11.84 -5.73
CA GLY A 82 1.23 12.36 -4.70
C GLY A 82 2.41 13.10 -5.35
N ASP A 83 3.15 13.90 -4.57
CA ASP A 83 4.30 14.63 -5.11
C ASP A 83 5.43 13.67 -5.50
N GLN A 84 5.61 13.47 -6.81
CA GLN A 84 6.62 12.57 -7.35
C GLN A 84 8.05 13.14 -7.34
N ARG A 85 8.23 14.40 -6.91
CA ARG A 85 9.54 15.05 -6.81
C ARG A 85 10.12 14.97 -5.39
N GLU A 86 9.28 14.78 -4.39
CA GLU A 86 9.68 14.65 -2.99
C GLU A 86 9.51 13.22 -2.49
N PHE A 87 10.56 12.42 -2.62
CA PHE A 87 10.56 11.02 -2.18
C PHE A 87 11.85 10.63 -1.48
N LEU A 88 11.73 9.66 -0.57
CA LEU A 88 12.86 8.96 0.03
C LEU A 88 13.14 7.68 -0.77
N ARG A 89 14.41 7.42 -1.06
CA ARG A 89 14.82 6.22 -1.80
C ARG A 89 15.94 5.49 -1.08
N TYR A 90 15.81 4.19 -0.98
CA TYR A 90 16.83 3.31 -0.44
C TYR A 90 16.62 1.87 -0.98
N THR A 91 17.63 1.01 -0.81
CA THR A 91 17.55 -0.40 -1.21
C THR A 91 17.39 -1.29 0.03
N ARG A 92 16.39 -2.17 0.03
CA ARG A 92 16.16 -3.21 1.06
C ARG A 92 15.44 -4.43 0.50
N SER A 93 15.27 -5.43 1.37
CA SER A 93 14.41 -6.60 1.13
C SER A 93 12.93 -6.24 1.07
N LEU A 94 12.15 -7.07 0.38
CA LEU A 94 10.69 -7.08 0.47
C LEU A 94 10.25 -7.33 1.91
N VAL A 95 9.26 -6.56 2.37
CA VAL A 95 8.65 -6.75 3.68
C VAL A 95 7.50 -7.75 3.53
N LEU A 96 7.77 -9.01 3.88
CA LEU A 96 6.77 -10.06 3.95
C LEU A 96 7.07 -10.96 5.14
N PHE A 97 6.29 -10.85 6.21
CA PHE A 97 6.35 -11.82 7.30
C PHE A 97 5.58 -13.07 6.88
N ARG A 98 6.30 -14.11 6.46
CA ARG A 98 5.70 -15.44 6.30
C ARG A 98 5.24 -15.88 7.68
N LYS A 99 3.93 -16.05 7.90
CA LYS A 99 3.42 -16.75 9.08
C LYS A 99 4.03 -18.15 9.05
N LEU A 100 4.99 -18.42 9.92
CA LEU A 100 5.47 -19.78 10.13
C LEU A 100 4.23 -20.57 10.59
N LYS A 101 3.88 -21.64 9.87
CA LYS A 101 2.91 -22.60 10.40
C LYS A 101 3.51 -23.12 11.69
N ASP A 102 2.83 -22.87 12.81
CA ASP A 102 3.10 -23.58 14.06
C ASP A 102 3.07 -25.09 13.76
N LYS A 103 4.13 -25.79 14.21
CA LYS A 103 4.25 -27.24 14.09
C LYS A 103 3.31 -27.94 15.06
#